data_AF-A0AAV7LI70-F1
#
_entry.id   AF-A0AAV7LI70-F1
#
_cell.length_a   1.000
_cell.length_b   1.000
_cell.length_c   1.000
_cell.angle_alpha   90.00
_cell.angle_beta   90.00
_cell.angle_gamma   90.00
#
_symmetry.space_group_name_H-M   'P 1'
#
loop_
_entity.id
_entity.type
_entity.pdbx_description
1 polymer ?
#
loop_
_entity_poly.entity_id
_entity_poly.type
_entity_poly.pdbx_seq_one_letter_code
_entity_poly.pdbx_strand_id
1 'polypeptide(L)'
;MQTQIRRVAKTFSEFTAHMEEAETRISRLEDDVGSQKMTREAMEEQLEDTQGKLTDLEDRLRCNNLRVLGISEGAEGSDPHGFMVALFKEAFPDLHQWDWDREIQRAHQFPFNRAGLS
;
A
#
# COMPACT_ATOMS: atom_id res chain seq x y z
N MET A 1 42.46 -20.77 -55.11
CA MET A 1 42.85 -20.77 -53.69
C MET A 1 42.84 -19.35 -53.09
N GLN A 2 43.57 -18.37 -53.66
CA GLN A 2 43.61 -16.99 -53.12
C GLN A 2 42.24 -16.27 -53.04
N THR A 3 41.32 -16.51 -53.98
CA THR A 3 39.99 -15.90 -54.00
C THR A 3 39.10 -16.33 -52.85
N GLN A 4 39.18 -17.61 -52.44
CA GLN A 4 38.42 -18.11 -51.29
C GLN A 4 38.98 -17.58 -49.97
N ILE A 5 40.30 -17.51 -49.84
CA ILE A 5 40.97 -16.92 -48.67
C ILE A 5 40.55 -15.44 -48.50
N ARG A 6 40.53 -14.66 -49.59
CA ARG A 6 40.02 -13.27 -49.57
C ARG A 6 38.56 -13.17 -49.13
N ARG A 7 37.72 -14.11 -49.56
CA ARG A 7 36.30 -14.12 -49.19
C ARG A 7 36.12 -14.37 -47.70
N VAL A 8 36.84 -15.36 -47.16
CA VAL A 8 36.83 -15.67 -45.72
C VAL A 8 37.36 -14.50 -44.90
N ALA A 9 38.43 -13.84 -45.34
CA ALA A 9 38.96 -12.66 -44.66
C ALA A 9 37.94 -11.51 -44.62
N LYS A 10 37.20 -11.29 -45.71
CA LYS A 10 36.14 -10.28 -45.76
C LYS A 10 34.98 -10.61 -44.83
N THR A 11 34.49 -11.85 -44.85
CA THR A 11 33.40 -12.26 -43.95
C THR A 11 33.82 -12.22 -42.48
N PHE A 12 35.08 -12.51 -42.19
CA PHE A 12 35.62 -12.39 -40.83
C PHE A 12 35.64 -10.93 -40.38
N SER A 13 36.08 -10.00 -41.24
CA SER A 13 36.05 -8.57 -40.93
C SER A 13 34.63 -8.04 -40.72
N GLU A 14 33.66 -8.46 -41.53
CA GLU A 14 32.24 -8.09 -41.34
C GLU A 14 31.70 -8.66 -40.02
N PHE A 15 32.05 -9.91 -39.70
CA PHE A 15 31.68 -10.54 -38.43
C PHE A 15 32.27 -9.81 -37.22
N THR A 16 33.55 -9.42 -37.27
CA THR A 16 34.18 -8.63 -36.20
C THR A 16 33.47 -7.30 -35.98
N ALA A 17 33.10 -6.60 -37.05
CA ALA A 17 32.37 -5.34 -36.94
C ALA A 17 30.98 -5.54 -36.30
N HIS A 18 30.25 -6.58 -36.69
CA HIS A 18 28.98 -6.92 -36.06
C HIS A 18 29.13 -7.32 -34.58
N MET A 19 30.24 -7.99 -34.23
CA MET A 19 30.54 -8.38 -32.85
C MET A 19 30.80 -7.14 -31.99
N GLU A 20 31.63 -6.19 -32.45
CA GLU A 20 31.89 -4.93 -31.73
C GLU A 20 30.62 -4.10 -31.52
N GLU A 21 29.73 -4.06 -32.52
CA GLU A 21 28.43 -3.39 -32.39
C GLU A 21 27.54 -4.09 -31.36
N ALA A 22 27.49 -5.42 -31.38
CA ALA A 22 26.74 -6.21 -30.42
C ALA A 22 27.27 -6.00 -28.99
N GLU A 23 28.59 -6.03 -28.79
CA GLU A 23 29.24 -5.76 -27.50
C GLU A 23 28.90 -4.35 -26.98
N THR A 24 28.95 -3.34 -27.84
CA THR A 24 28.58 -1.96 -27.48
C THR A 24 27.12 -1.85 -27.05
N ARG A 25 26.22 -2.55 -27.77
CA ARG A 25 24.79 -2.57 -27.42
C ARG A 25 24.53 -3.31 -26.11
N ILE A 26 25.24 -4.41 -25.86
CA ILE A 26 25.15 -5.18 -24.61
C ILE A 26 25.61 -4.31 -23.45
N SER A 27 26.76 -3.65 -23.55
CA SER A 27 27.27 -2.76 -22.49
C SER A 27 26.27 -1.65 -22.14
N ARG A 28 25.64 -1.00 -23.13
CA ARG A 28 24.60 0.00 -22.88
C ARG A 28 23.36 -0.58 -22.19
N LEU A 29 22.92 -1.76 -22.62
CA LEU A 29 21.79 -2.43 -22.00
C LEU A 29 22.08 -2.84 -20.55
N GLU A 30 23.30 -3.27 -20.26
CA GLU A 30 23.74 -3.61 -18.90
C GLU A 30 23.73 -2.37 -18.00
N ASP A 31 24.22 -1.23 -18.49
CA ASP A 31 24.17 0.06 -17.78
C ASP A 31 22.71 0.50 -17.52
N ASP A 32 21.86 0.44 -18.56
CA ASP A 32 20.44 0.81 -18.46
C ASP A 32 19.71 -0.07 -17.44
N VAL A 33 19.90 -1.39 -17.49
CA VAL A 33 19.31 -2.33 -16.52
C VAL A 33 19.83 -2.06 -15.11
N GLY A 34 21.10 -1.71 -14.96
CA GLY A 34 21.66 -1.29 -13.67
C GLY A 34 20.96 -0.05 -13.11
N SER A 35 20.77 0.97 -13.93
CA SER A 35 20.08 2.22 -13.54
C SER A 35 18.61 1.98 -13.18
N GLN A 36 17.92 1.12 -13.94
CA GLN A 36 16.53 0.77 -13.69
C GLN A 36 16.36 -0.01 -12.39
N LYS A 37 17.27 -0.94 -12.08
CA LYS A 37 17.25 -1.67 -10.80
C LYS A 37 17.39 -0.73 -9.62
N MET A 38 18.38 0.17 -9.65
CA MET A 38 18.58 1.17 -8.59
C MET A 38 17.35 2.06 -8.40
N THR A 39 16.73 2.50 -9.51
CA THR A 39 15.52 3.32 -9.45
C THR A 39 14.35 2.54 -8.85
N ARG A 40 14.20 1.27 -9.24
CA ARG A 40 13.14 0.41 -8.72
C ARG A 40 13.30 0.17 -7.21
N GLU A 41 14.51 -0.13 -6.75
CA GLU A 41 14.80 -0.34 -5.32
C GLU A 41 14.48 0.92 -4.50
N ALA A 42 14.87 2.10 -4.99
CA ALA A 42 14.54 3.37 -4.33
C ALA A 42 13.02 3.63 -4.30
N MET A 43 12.29 3.27 -5.37
CA MET A 43 10.83 3.38 -5.40
C MET A 43 10.15 2.39 -4.45
N GLU A 44 10.64 1.15 -4.36
CA GLU A 44 10.15 0.14 -3.44
C GLU A 44 10.33 0.59 -1.98
N GLU A 45 11.49 1.15 -1.63
CA GLU A 45 11.76 1.72 -0.30
C GLU A 45 10.82 2.88 0.04
N GLN A 46 10.62 3.82 -0.89
CA GLN A 46 9.69 4.93 -0.69
C GLN A 46 8.24 4.45 -0.53
N LEU A 47 7.86 3.42 -1.27
CA LEU A 47 6.53 2.83 -1.18
C LEU A 47 6.32 2.16 0.17
N GLU A 48 7.31 1.42 0.69
CA GLU A 48 7.24 0.82 2.02
C GLU A 48 7.15 1.88 3.13
N ASP A 49 7.99 2.93 3.08
CA ASP A 49 7.96 4.02 4.06
C ASP A 49 6.61 4.77 4.05
N THR A 50 6.08 5.06 2.85
CA THR A 50 4.78 5.73 2.73
C THR A 50 3.63 4.84 3.20
N GLN A 51 3.67 3.53 2.94
CA GLN A 51 2.70 2.58 3.47
C GLN A 51 2.77 2.48 4.99
N GLY A 52 3.96 2.47 5.58
CA GLY A 52 4.15 2.48 7.02
C GLY A 52 3.56 3.74 7.67
N LYS A 53 3.83 4.91 7.10
CA LYS A 53 3.25 6.18 7.56
C LYS A 53 1.73 6.21 7.44
N LEU A 54 1.19 5.67 6.35
CA LEU A 54 -0.26 5.62 6.14
C LEU A 54 -0.92 4.70 7.18
N THR A 55 -0.33 3.54 7.43
CA THR A 55 -0.80 2.60 8.47
C THR A 55 -0.80 3.25 9.86
N ASP A 56 0.30 3.93 10.25
CA ASP A 56 0.35 4.66 11.53
C ASP A 56 -0.76 5.73 11.63
N LEU A 57 -0.97 6.49 10.56
CA LEU A 57 -2.01 7.51 10.53
C LEU A 57 -3.41 6.89 10.64
N GLU A 58 -3.69 5.81 9.90
CA GLU A 58 -4.98 5.10 9.99
C GLU A 58 -5.22 4.52 11.38
N ASP A 59 -4.20 3.91 11.98
CA ASP A 59 -4.28 3.37 13.33
C ASP A 59 -4.57 4.48 14.33
N ARG A 60 -3.83 5.59 14.30
CA ARG A 60 -4.02 6.74 15.21
C ARG A 60 -5.38 7.41 15.03
N LEU A 61 -5.87 7.52 13.79
CA LEU A 61 -7.20 8.05 13.50
C LEU A 61 -8.31 7.13 14.03
N ARG A 62 -8.03 5.83 14.18
CA ARG A 62 -8.99 4.83 14.68
C ARG A 62 -8.80 4.48 16.15
N CYS A 63 -7.69 4.85 16.79
CA CYS A 63 -7.43 4.58 18.20
C CYS A 63 -8.53 5.11 19.13
N ASN A 64 -9.16 6.23 18.78
CA ASN A 64 -10.24 6.82 19.57
C ASN A 64 -11.64 6.34 19.15
N ASN A 65 -11.73 5.41 18.20
CA ASN A 65 -12.99 4.85 17.73
C ASN A 65 -13.27 3.53 18.41
N LEU A 66 -14.38 3.44 19.13
CA LEU A 66 -14.88 2.18 19.71
C LEU A 66 -15.91 1.55 18.77
N ARG A 67 -15.82 0.23 18.58
CA ARG A 67 -16.82 -0.56 17.86
C ARG A 67 -17.60 -1.43 18.83
N VAL A 68 -18.86 -1.11 19.04
CA VAL A 68 -19.77 -1.90 19.89
C VAL A 68 -20.53 -2.90 19.01
N LEU A 69 -20.57 -4.15 19.43
CA LEU A 69 -21.20 -5.27 18.72
C LEU A 69 -22.32 -5.86 19.58
N GLY A 70 -23.30 -6.51 18.94
CA GLY A 70 -24.42 -7.15 19.63
C GLY A 70 -25.63 -6.24 19.90
N ILE A 71 -25.58 -4.98 19.45
CA ILE A 71 -26.75 -4.10 19.41
C ILE A 71 -27.63 -4.53 18.23
N SER A 72 -28.93 -4.71 18.48
CA SER A 72 -29.90 -5.02 17.42
C SER A 72 -30.02 -3.85 16.45
N GLU A 73 -30.09 -4.15 15.15
CA GLU A 73 -30.17 -3.13 14.11
C GLU A 73 -31.40 -2.21 14.34
N GLY A 74 -31.18 -0.90 14.33
CA GLY A 74 -32.23 0.10 14.56
C GLY A 74 -32.60 0.35 16.03
N ALA A 75 -31.99 -0.33 17.01
CA ALA A 75 -32.27 -0.10 18.43
C ALA A 75 -31.94 1.34 18.90
N GLU A 76 -30.99 1.98 18.22
CA GLU A 76 -30.57 3.36 18.46
C GLU A 76 -31.60 4.41 18.00
N GLY A 77 -32.54 4.04 17.14
CA GLY A 77 -33.51 4.96 16.56
C GLY A 77 -32.87 6.08 15.73
N SER A 78 -33.37 7.31 15.88
CA SER A 78 -32.89 8.49 15.13
C SER A 78 -31.71 9.20 15.78
N ASP A 79 -31.32 8.82 17.01
CA ASP A 79 -30.23 9.46 17.75
C ASP A 79 -29.23 8.42 18.30
N PRO A 80 -28.29 7.97 17.44
CA PRO A 80 -27.22 7.07 17.86
C PRO A 80 -26.31 7.66 18.94
N HIS A 81 -26.17 8.98 19.03
CA HIS A 81 -25.30 9.61 20.04
C HIS A 81 -25.92 9.49 21.43
N GLY A 82 -27.18 9.93 21.59
CA GLY A 82 -27.90 9.80 22.85
C GLY A 82 -28.04 8.34 23.31
N PHE A 83 -28.25 7.40 22.37
CA PHE A 83 -28.28 5.97 22.68
C PHE A 83 -26.95 5.50 23.29
N MET A 84 -25.82 5.85 22.68
CA MET A 84 -24.49 5.44 23.16
C MET A 84 -24.14 6.07 24.50
N VAL A 85 -24.52 7.33 24.72
CA VAL A 85 -24.37 8.01 26.02
C VAL A 85 -25.13 7.26 27.11
N ALA A 86 -26.40 6.91 26.86
CA ALA A 86 -27.21 6.17 27.82
C ALA A 86 -26.61 4.78 28.11
N LEU A 87 -26.19 4.07 27.05
CA LEU A 87 -25.58 2.75 27.16
C LEU A 87 -24.30 2.77 28.02
N PHE A 88 -23.41 3.74 27.83
CA PHE A 88 -22.18 3.83 28.63
C PHE A 88 -22.43 4.28 30.07
N LYS A 89 -23.41 5.16 30.32
CA LYS A 89 -23.83 5.52 31.68
C LYS A 89 -24.36 4.30 32.44
N GLU A 90 -25.11 3.42 31.76
CA GLU A 90 -25.62 2.17 32.34
C GLU A 90 -24.51 1.13 32.53
N ALA A 91 -23.62 0.96 31.54
CA ALA A 91 -22.57 -0.05 31.57
C ALA A 91 -21.43 0.29 32.56
N PHE A 92 -21.15 1.57 32.78
CA PHE A 92 -20.06 2.06 33.63
C PHE A 92 -20.56 3.06 34.69
N PRO A 93 -21.37 2.62 35.67
CA PRO A 93 -21.96 3.52 36.67
C PRO A 93 -20.91 4.20 37.55
N ASP A 94 -19.75 3.59 37.73
CA ASP A 94 -18.65 4.14 38.54
C ASP A 94 -17.97 5.34 37.86
N LEU A 95 -18.11 5.49 36.54
CA LEU A 95 -17.59 6.62 35.76
C LEU A 95 -18.53 7.84 35.78
N HIS A 96 -19.22 8.07 36.90
CA HIS A 96 -20.15 9.18 37.12
C HIS A 96 -19.55 10.59 36.93
N GLN A 97 -18.23 10.72 36.99
CA GLN A 97 -17.53 12.00 36.76
C GLN A 97 -17.32 12.31 35.28
N TRP A 98 -17.52 11.33 34.39
CA TRP A 98 -17.34 11.51 32.96
C TRP A 98 -18.60 12.10 32.34
N ASP A 99 -18.43 13.21 31.65
CA ASP A 99 -19.48 13.80 30.83
C ASP A 99 -19.51 13.11 29.46
N TRP A 100 -20.16 11.94 29.40
CA TRP A 100 -20.24 11.12 28.19
C TRP A 100 -20.78 11.88 26.97
N ASP A 101 -21.62 12.90 27.19
CA ASP A 101 -22.14 13.75 26.13
C ASP A 101 -21.02 14.57 25.45
N ARG A 102 -19.95 14.90 26.19
CA ARG A 102 -18.75 15.60 25.68
C ARG A 102 -17.66 14.66 25.21
N GLU A 103 -17.48 13.52 25.87
CA GLU A 103 -16.43 12.56 25.54
C GLU A 103 -16.71 11.81 24.23
N ILE A 104 -18.00 11.60 23.89
CA ILE A 104 -18.39 11.01 22.62
C ILE A 104 -18.51 12.11 21.56
N GLN A 105 -17.50 12.21 20.68
CA GLN A 105 -17.56 13.17 19.57
C GLN A 105 -18.62 12.81 18.51
N ARG A 106 -18.78 11.51 18.22
CA ARG A 106 -19.69 11.03 17.19
C ARG A 106 -20.06 9.57 17.43
N ALA A 107 -21.32 9.25 17.20
CA ALA A 107 -21.80 7.88 17.08
C ALA A 107 -22.50 7.71 15.73
N HIS A 108 -22.33 6.54 15.12
CA HIS A 108 -23.02 6.18 13.90
C HIS A 108 -23.04 4.66 13.74
N GLN A 109 -24.05 4.16 13.03
CA GLN A 109 -24.08 2.78 12.60
C GLN A 109 -23.05 2.56 11.51
N PHE A 110 -22.21 1.55 11.70
CA PHE A 110 -21.36 1.07 10.63
C PHE A 110 -22.17 0.04 9.82
N PRO A 111 -22.47 0.29 8.53
CA PRO A 111 -23.23 -0.66 7.72
C PRO A 111 -22.51 -2.01 7.68
N PHE A 112 -23.23 -3.07 8.07
CA PHE A 112 -22.67 -4.42 8.07
C PHE A 112 -22.53 -4.94 6.64
N ASN A 113 -21.39 -4.69 6.01
CA ASN A 113 -21.10 -5.24 4.68
C ASN A 113 -20.73 -6.74 4.82
N ARG A 114 -21.64 -7.63 4.39
CA ARG A 114 -21.44 -9.10 4.36
C ARG A 114 -20.40 -9.58 3.33
N ALA A 115 -19.86 -8.71 2.48
CA ALA A 115 -19.03 -9.12 1.34
C ALA A 115 -17.60 -9.63 1.69
N GLY A 116 -17.18 -9.62 2.96
CA GLY A 116 -15.83 -10.04 3.38
C GLY A 116 -15.74 -11.39 4.10
N LEU A 117 -16.84 -12.14 4.19
CA LEU A 117 -16.89 -13.46 4.84
C LEU A 117 -17.50 -14.48 3.87
N SER A 118 -16.74 -14.82 2.81
CA SER A 118 -16.97 -16.00 1.97
C SER A 118 -15.65 -16.62 1.59
#